data_AF-A0A9N9R648-F1
#
_entry.id   AF-A0A9N9R648-F1
#
_cell.length_a   1.000
_cell.length_b   1.000
_cell.length_c   1.000
_cell.angle_alpha   90.00
_cell.angle_beta   90.00
_cell.angle_gamma   90.00
#
_symmetry.space_group_name_H-M   'P 1'
#
loop_
_entity.id
_entity.type
_entity.pdbx_description
1 polymer ?
#
loop_
_entity_poly.entity_id
_entity_poly.type
_entity_poly.pdbx_seq_one_letter_code
_entity_poly.pdbx_strand_id
1 'polypeptide(L)'
;MSSDEENEVNLKQPTKKRKLYGRLSDVNKKISLQSHETGPSCNCKRYKCFEAVNAEQRARILKDFNLLPSRDEQKLYLSGLISVLEIQRRRPRKEEPEAKLHTANYAYRVEL
;
A
#
# COMPACT_ATOMS: atom_id res chain seq x y z
N MET A 1 26.00 -39.44 67.49
CA MET A 1 26.73 -38.19 67.22
C MET A 1 27.71 -38.50 66.11
N SER A 2 27.73 -37.88 64.93
CA SER A 2 27.27 -36.57 64.51
C SER A 2 26.74 -36.66 63.07
N SER A 3 25.70 -35.90 62.79
CA SER A 3 25.14 -35.57 61.47
C SER A 3 26.19 -34.90 60.58
N ASP A 4 26.05 -35.02 59.26
CA ASP A 4 26.12 -33.87 58.34
C ASP A 4 25.56 -34.27 56.96
N GLU A 5 24.35 -33.76 56.67
CA GLU A 5 23.70 -33.78 55.37
C GLU A 5 24.37 -32.76 54.47
N GLU A 6 25.05 -33.19 53.40
CA GLU A 6 25.49 -32.26 52.35
C GLU A 6 24.36 -32.02 51.35
N ASN A 7 23.78 -30.83 51.47
CA ASN A 7 22.66 -30.32 50.70
C ASN A 7 23.21 -29.77 49.36
N GLU A 8 23.07 -30.53 48.28
CA GLU A 8 23.56 -30.15 46.95
C GLU A 8 22.66 -29.06 46.33
N VAL A 9 23.15 -27.81 46.35
CA VAL A 9 22.45 -26.64 45.82
C VAL A 9 22.45 -26.67 44.29
N ASN A 10 21.32 -27.10 43.71
CA ASN A 10 21.09 -27.08 42.26
C ASN A 10 20.88 -25.64 41.75
N LEU A 11 21.98 -24.99 41.37
CA LEU A 11 21.99 -23.68 40.70
C LEU A 11 21.45 -23.83 39.27
N LYS A 12 20.14 -23.64 39.10
CA LYS A 12 19.49 -23.51 37.77
C LYS A 12 20.12 -22.34 37.01
N GLN A 13 20.98 -22.65 36.04
CA GLN A 13 21.60 -21.63 35.19
C GLN A 13 20.53 -20.83 34.42
N PRO A 14 20.68 -19.49 34.29
CA PRO A 14 19.71 -18.68 33.57
C PRO A 14 19.75 -19.05 32.08
N THR A 15 18.65 -19.62 31.58
CA THR A 15 18.51 -19.97 30.16
C THR A 15 18.54 -18.69 29.33
N LYS A 16 19.49 -18.60 28.39
CA LYS A 16 19.55 -17.50 27.41
C LYS A 16 18.21 -17.43 26.66
N LYS A 17 17.51 -16.29 26.75
CA LYS A 17 16.27 -16.07 25.99
C LYS A 17 16.59 -16.25 24.49
N ARG A 18 15.77 -17.06 23.81
CA ARG A 18 15.91 -17.27 22.36
C ARG A 18 15.81 -15.93 21.65
N LYS A 19 16.79 -15.63 20.79
CA LYS A 19 16.76 -14.42 19.96
C LYS A 19 15.48 -14.43 19.12
N LEU A 20 14.72 -13.36 19.20
CA LEU A 20 13.48 -13.20 18.45
C LEU A 20 13.82 -12.76 17.02
N TYR A 21 14.12 -13.73 16.16
CA TYR A 21 14.21 -13.47 14.73
C TYR A 21 12.76 -13.34 14.21
N GLY A 22 12.42 -12.20 13.62
CA GLY A 22 11.09 -11.97 13.03
C GLY A 22 10.72 -13.08 12.03
N ARG A 23 9.42 -13.28 11.79
CA ARG A 23 8.99 -14.33 10.86
C ARG A 23 9.38 -13.94 9.43
N LEU A 24 9.88 -14.90 8.66
CA LEU A 24 10.14 -14.71 7.22
C LEU A 24 8.90 -14.22 6.47
N SER A 25 7.70 -14.63 6.90
CA SER A 25 6.43 -14.14 6.38
C SER A 25 6.29 -12.62 6.47
N ASP A 26 6.80 -12.02 7.56
CA ASP A 26 6.65 -10.59 7.81
C ASP A 26 7.64 -9.79 6.97
N VAL A 27 8.84 -10.35 6.74
CA VAL A 27 9.80 -9.81 5.77
C VAL A 27 9.23 -9.87 4.35
N ASN A 28 8.68 -11.02 3.93
CA ASN A 28 8.09 -11.18 2.61
C ASN A 28 6.91 -10.23 2.36
N LYS A 29 6.07 -9.98 3.38
CA LYS A 29 5.01 -8.96 3.30
C LYS A 29 5.57 -7.57 3.04
N LYS A 30 6.66 -7.18 3.72
CA LYS A 30 7.32 -5.89 3.49
C LYS A 30 7.93 -5.78 2.10
N ILE A 31 8.62 -6.82 1.66
CA ILE A 31 9.17 -6.88 0.29
C ILE A 31 8.04 -6.67 -0.72
N SER A 32 6.97 -7.46 -0.62
CA SER A 32 5.81 -7.34 -1.52
C SER A 32 5.12 -5.96 -1.47
N LEU A 33 5.22 -5.23 -0.37
CA LEU A 33 4.65 -3.88 -0.24
C LEU A 33 5.51 -2.82 -0.93
N GLN A 34 6.82 -3.01 -1.01
CA GLN A 34 7.75 -1.94 -1.40
C GLN A 34 8.49 -2.22 -2.72
N SER A 35 8.27 -3.41 -3.32
CA SER A 35 8.95 -3.84 -4.54
C SER A 35 8.09 -3.66 -5.81
N HIS A 36 7.24 -2.63 -5.88
CA HIS A 36 6.44 -2.40 -7.09
C HIS A 36 7.31 -1.77 -8.18
N GLU A 37 7.07 -2.17 -9.43
CA GLU A 37 7.81 -1.72 -10.60
C GLU A 37 6.86 -1.25 -11.70
N THR A 38 7.34 -0.33 -12.56
CA THR A 38 6.52 0.19 -13.65
C THR A 38 6.42 -0.89 -14.73
N GLY A 39 5.20 -1.40 -14.94
CA GLY A 39 4.93 -2.37 -16.00
C GLY A 39 4.95 -1.76 -17.41
N PRO A 40 4.70 -2.58 -18.44
CA PRO A 40 4.55 -2.11 -19.81
C PRO A 40 3.37 -1.12 -19.96
N SER A 41 3.41 -0.31 -21.03
CA SER A 41 2.32 0.62 -21.34
C SER A 41 0.96 -0.07 -21.42
N CYS A 42 -0.06 0.49 -20.75
CA CYS A 42 -1.42 -0.05 -20.82
C CYS A 42 -2.10 0.11 -22.19
N ASN A 43 -1.53 0.89 -23.11
CA ASN A 43 -2.07 1.17 -24.45
C ASN A 43 -3.56 1.56 -24.46
N CYS A 44 -3.95 2.16 -23.35
CA CYS A 44 -5.30 2.49 -22.92
C CYS A 44 -5.79 3.70 -23.72
N LYS A 45 -6.61 3.49 -24.75
CA LYS A 45 -7.09 4.53 -25.69
C LYS A 45 -7.84 5.69 -25.02
N ARG A 46 -8.59 5.40 -23.95
CA ARG A 46 -9.46 6.37 -23.27
C ARG A 46 -8.67 7.35 -22.39
N TYR A 47 -7.75 6.83 -21.60
CA TYR A 47 -7.04 7.60 -20.58
C TYR A 47 -5.59 7.92 -20.96
N LYS A 48 -5.05 7.22 -21.95
CA LYS A 48 -3.71 7.43 -22.52
C LYS A 48 -2.66 7.62 -21.42
N CYS A 49 -2.70 6.76 -20.40
CA CYS A 49 -2.00 6.99 -19.13
C CYS A 49 -0.50 7.25 -19.30
N PHE A 50 0.13 6.61 -20.29
CA PHE A 50 1.55 6.76 -20.59
C PHE A 50 1.89 8.02 -21.42
N GLU A 51 0.92 8.62 -22.10
CA GLU A 51 1.03 9.92 -22.79
C GLU A 51 0.69 11.07 -21.83
N ALA A 52 -0.34 10.89 -21.00
CA ALA A 52 -0.83 11.91 -20.07
C ALA A 52 0.08 12.11 -18.85
N VAL A 53 0.81 11.08 -18.44
CA VAL A 53 1.75 11.13 -17.31
C VAL A 53 3.16 10.85 -17.82
N ASN A 54 4.05 11.82 -17.65
CA ASN A 54 5.43 11.75 -18.10
C ASN A 54 6.21 10.64 -17.36
N ALA A 55 7.29 10.16 -17.98
CA ALA A 55 8.12 9.10 -17.38
C ALA A 55 8.66 9.48 -15.99
N GLU A 56 9.10 10.71 -15.82
CA GLU A 56 9.59 11.24 -14.53
C GLU A 56 8.51 11.23 -13.45
N GLN A 57 7.30 11.67 -13.81
CA GLN A 57 6.16 11.67 -12.90
C GLN A 57 5.77 10.26 -12.48
N ARG A 58 5.73 9.31 -13.42
CA ARG A 58 5.47 7.89 -13.10
C ARG A 58 6.52 7.34 -12.13
N ALA A 59 7.79 7.65 -12.37
CA ALA A 59 8.88 7.23 -11.50
C ALA A 59 8.76 7.84 -10.09
N ARG A 60 8.36 9.11 -10.00
CA ARG A 60 8.10 9.80 -8.72
C ARG A 60 6.94 9.15 -7.96
N ILE A 61 5.80 8.97 -8.62
CA ILE A 61 4.61 8.32 -8.03
C ILE A 61 4.95 6.93 -7.51
N LEU A 62 5.68 6.13 -8.31
CA LEU A 62 6.07 4.77 -7.93
C LEU A 62 7.05 4.76 -6.75
N LYS A 63 8.03 5.68 -6.75
CA LYS A 63 8.97 5.83 -5.64
C LYS A 63 8.23 6.13 -4.35
N ASP A 64 7.35 7.12 -4.36
CA ASP A 64 6.60 7.53 -3.18
C ASP A 64 5.66 6.42 -2.71
N PHE A 65 5.01 5.71 -3.65
CA PHE A 65 4.16 4.55 -3.34
C PHE A 65 4.92 3.41 -2.64
N ASN A 66 6.14 3.13 -3.08
CA ASN A 66 6.98 2.08 -2.49
C ASN A 66 7.57 2.46 -1.13
N LEU A 67 7.61 3.74 -0.77
CA LEU A 67 8.05 4.19 0.56
C LEU A 67 6.98 3.99 1.63
N LEU A 68 5.72 3.75 1.24
CA LEU A 68 4.62 3.61 2.18
C LEU A 68 4.67 2.26 2.93
N PRO A 69 4.52 2.27 4.27
CA PRO A 69 4.67 1.09 5.11
C PRO A 69 3.44 0.16 5.14
N SER A 70 2.27 0.63 4.73
CA SER A 70 1.01 -0.12 4.84
C SER A 70 0.15 -0.05 3.56
N ARG A 71 -0.69 -1.08 3.34
CA ARG A 71 -1.67 -1.10 2.22
C ARG A 71 -2.67 0.04 2.32
N ASP A 72 -3.04 0.45 3.54
CA ASP A 72 -4.04 1.50 3.73
C ASP A 72 -3.46 2.86 3.40
N GLU A 73 -2.20 3.12 3.77
CA GLU A 73 -1.48 4.31 3.32
C GLU A 73 -1.28 4.32 1.80
N GLN A 74 -0.96 3.18 1.18
CA GLN A 74 -0.90 3.03 -0.27
C GLN A 74 -2.22 3.42 -0.95
N LYS A 75 -3.35 2.93 -0.43
CA LYS A 75 -4.68 3.28 -0.95
C LYS A 75 -5.00 4.76 -0.74
N LEU A 76 -4.69 5.30 0.44
CA LEU A 76 -4.93 6.69 0.77
C LEU A 76 -4.14 7.61 -0.18
N TYR A 77 -2.86 7.31 -0.39
CA TYR A 77 -2.00 8.03 -1.33
C TYR A 77 -2.58 8.03 -2.74
N LEU A 78 -2.92 6.85 -3.29
CA LEU A 78 -3.53 6.75 -4.62
C LEU A 78 -4.86 7.51 -4.72
N SER A 79 -5.68 7.46 -3.65
CA SER A 79 -6.94 8.19 -3.61
C SER A 79 -6.75 9.70 -3.58
N GLY A 80 -5.69 10.19 -2.92
CA GLY A 80 -5.33 11.62 -2.90
C GLY A 80 -4.88 12.14 -4.26
N LEU A 81 -4.37 11.27 -5.13
CA LEU A 81 -4.05 11.62 -6.52
C LEU A 81 -5.30 11.71 -7.41
N ILE A 82 -6.50 11.38 -6.92
CA ILE A 82 -7.75 11.46 -7.68
C ILE A 82 -8.48 12.75 -7.29
N SER A 83 -8.68 13.65 -8.26
CA SER A 83 -9.57 14.78 -8.11
C SER A 83 -10.98 14.43 -8.56
N VAL A 84 -11.96 14.71 -7.71
CA VAL A 84 -13.38 14.64 -8.10
C VAL A 84 -13.71 15.91 -8.89
N LEU A 85 -14.25 15.73 -10.10
CA LEU A 85 -14.71 16.80 -10.96
C LEU A 85 -16.23 16.89 -10.93
N GLU A 86 -16.73 18.11 -10.73
CA GLU A 86 -18.16 18.40 -10.82
C GLU A 86 -18.69 18.23 -12.25
N ILE A 87 -19.92 17.75 -12.35
CA ILE A 87 -20.58 17.55 -13.65
C ILE A 87 -21.08 18.89 -14.16
N GLN A 88 -20.35 19.49 -15.10
CA GLN A 88 -20.68 20.83 -15.61
C GLN A 88 -21.99 20.87 -16.43
N ARG A 89 -22.33 19.79 -17.15
CA ARG A 89 -23.59 19.68 -17.91
C ARG A 89 -24.06 18.23 -18.00
N ARG A 90 -25.35 18.01 -17.73
CA ARG A 90 -26.05 16.74 -17.99
C ARG A 90 -26.90 16.88 -19.25
N ARG A 91 -26.75 15.95 -20.19
CA ARG A 91 -27.67 15.75 -21.33
C ARG A 91 -28.13 14.30 -21.35
N PRO A 92 -29.03 13.90 -20.43
CA PRO A 92 -29.59 12.57 -20.49
C PRO A 92 -30.42 12.42 -21.77
N ARG A 93 -30.26 11.28 -22.46
CA ARG A 93 -31.05 10.94 -23.66
C ARG A 93 -32.41 10.33 -23.31
N LYS A 94 -32.64 10.04 -22.03
CA LYS A 94 -33.84 9.41 -21.46
C LYS A 94 -34.34 10.26 -20.30
N GLU A 95 -35.62 10.13 -19.95
CA GLU A 95 -36.20 10.83 -18.80
C GLU A 95 -35.61 10.33 -17.47
N GLU A 96 -35.66 11.18 -16.44
CA GLU A 96 -35.00 10.99 -15.15
C GLU A 96 -35.26 9.66 -14.42
N PRO A 97 -36.43 8.97 -14.52
CA PRO A 97 -36.57 7.67 -13.87
C PRO A 97 -35.76 6.55 -14.54
N GLU A 98 -35.42 6.66 -15.83
CA GLU A 98 -34.66 5.65 -16.57
C GLU A 98 -33.18 6.03 -16.79
N ALA A 99 -32.86 7.31 -16.68
CA ALA A 99 -31.52 7.81 -16.84
C ALA A 99 -30.68 7.40 -15.62
N LYS A 100 -29.83 6.37 -15.77
CA LYS A 100 -28.77 6.04 -14.80
C LYS A 100 -27.72 7.16 -14.78
N LEU A 101 -28.03 8.26 -14.11
CA LEU A 101 -27.16 9.43 -14.02
C LEU A 101 -25.95 9.12 -13.13
N HIS A 102 -24.75 9.38 -13.65
CA HIS A 102 -23.56 9.40 -12.81
C HIS A 102 -23.58 10.63 -11.91
N THR A 103 -23.14 10.46 -10.65
CA THR A 103 -23.14 11.53 -9.65
C THR A 103 -21.87 12.39 -9.69
N ALA A 104 -20.74 11.83 -10.15
CA ALA A 104 -19.46 12.54 -10.22
C ALA A 104 -18.60 12.08 -11.41
N ASN A 105 -17.68 12.95 -11.85
CA ASN A 105 -16.57 12.61 -12.73
C ASN A 105 -15.28 12.51 -11.89
N TYR A 106 -14.32 11.70 -12.32
CA TYR A 106 -13.03 11.54 -11.64
C TYR A 106 -11.91 11.86 -12.63
N ALA A 107 -10.93 12.64 -12.18
CA ALA A 107 -9.69 12.90 -12.89
C ALA A 107 -8.50 12.56 -11.99
N TYR A 108 -7.35 12.30 -12.58
CA TYR A 108 -6.12 12.05 -11.85
C TYR A 108 -5.30 13.34 -11.85
N ARG A 109 -4.98 13.87 -10.67
CA ARG A 109 -4.00 14.95 -10.49
C ARG A 109 -2.64 14.31 -10.31
N VAL A 110 -1.74 14.61 -11.24
CA VAL A 110 -0.32 14.47 -11.01
C VAL A 110 0.17 15.89 -10.74
N GLU A 111 0.38 16.23 -9.46
CA GLU A 111 0.96 17.53 -9.12
C GLU A 111 2.39 17.59 -9.64
N LEU A 112 2.66 18.61 -10.45
CA LEU A 112 3.91 18.87 -11.18
C LEU A 112 5.00 19.38 -10.22
#